data_AF-A0A0V1L2E1-F1
#
_entry.id   AF-A0A0V1L2E1-F1
#
_cell.length_a   1.000
_cell.length_b   1.000
_cell.length_c   1.000
_cell.angle_alpha   90.00
_cell.angle_beta   90.00
_cell.angle_gamma   90.00
#
_symmetry.space_group_name_H-M   'P 1'
#
loop_
_entity.id
_entity.type
_entity.pdbx_description
1 polymer ?
#
loop_
_entity_poly.entity_id
_entity_poly.type
_entity_poly.pdbx_seq_one_letter_code
_entity_poly.pdbx_strand_id
1 'polypeptide(L)'
;MYGHRAKRFPKLPNHRRDLQIPVPFKTTKSGDDFLLWQCASRHIMIFATGYNIRLLAAMRTWGMDGTFKIVPHWYEQLFTIHAFAAGKLVPAVYCLCTDKDIGTYGFKSQALIIRAAALEVDLNPDTNICDFETALIPAIQGYFPNARVQG
;
A
#
# COMPACT_ATOMS: atom_id res chain seq x y z
N MET A 1 -22.53 8.66 -9.86
CA MET A 1 -21.26 8.35 -10.55
C MET A 1 -20.65 6.99 -10.13
N TYR A 2 -20.59 6.65 -8.84
CA TYR A 2 -20.02 5.37 -8.35
C TYR A 2 -20.85 4.12 -8.73
N GLY A 3 -22.18 4.16 -8.63
CA GLY A 3 -23.05 3.00 -8.89
C GLY A 3 -23.02 2.45 -10.33
N HIS A 4 -22.79 3.30 -11.33
CA HIS A 4 -22.65 2.85 -12.73
C HIS A 4 -21.31 2.11 -12.99
N ARG A 5 -20.26 2.43 -12.22
CA ARG A 5 -18.96 1.74 -12.31
C ARG A 5 -19.00 0.37 -11.63
N ALA A 6 -19.74 0.24 -10.53
CA ALA A 6 -19.88 -1.02 -9.80
C ALA A 6 -20.39 -2.18 -10.69
N LYS A 7 -21.27 -1.90 -11.66
CA LYS A 7 -21.81 -2.90 -12.60
C LYS A 7 -20.76 -3.49 -13.56
N ARG A 8 -19.60 -2.84 -13.72
CA ARG A 8 -18.51 -3.31 -14.60
C ARG A 8 -17.53 -4.24 -13.89
N PHE A 9 -17.61 -4.34 -12.56
CA PHE A 9 -16.71 -5.17 -11.76
C PHE A 9 -17.40 -6.49 -11.41
N PRO A 10 -16.65 -7.61 -11.34
CA PRO A 10 -17.17 -8.86 -10.82
C PRO A 10 -17.77 -8.65 -9.43
N LYS A 11 -18.85 -9.38 -9.12
CA LYS A 11 -19.35 -9.43 -7.75
C LYS A 11 -18.26 -10.02 -6.86
N LEU A 12 -18.13 -9.48 -5.64
CA LEU A 12 -17.31 -10.11 -4.62
C LEU A 12 -17.84 -11.54 -4.36
N PRO A 13 -16.96 -12.51 -4.08
CA PRO A 13 -17.38 -13.85 -3.68
C PRO A 13 -18.18 -13.83 -2.36
N ASN A 14 -18.67 -14.97 -1.91
CA ASN A 14 -19.33 -15.05 -0.60
C ASN A 14 -18.33 -15.01 0.56
N HIS A 15 -17.13 -15.53 0.35
CA HIS A 15 -16.05 -15.51 1.33
C HIS A 15 -14.79 -14.86 0.77
N ARG A 16 -14.15 -14.05 1.61
CA ARG A 16 -12.91 -13.32 1.30
C ARG A 16 -11.76 -14.24 0.84
N ARG A 17 -11.70 -15.48 1.36
CA ARG A 17 -10.67 -16.47 0.98
C ARG A 17 -10.78 -16.93 -0.47
N ASP A 18 -11.96 -16.78 -1.07
CA ASP A 18 -12.22 -17.15 -2.46
C ASP A 18 -11.93 -16.00 -3.42
N LEU A 19 -11.46 -14.85 -2.91
CA LEU A 19 -11.17 -13.68 -3.73
C LEU A 19 -9.97 -13.95 -4.65
N GLN A 20 -10.28 -14.19 -5.92
CA GLN A 20 -9.31 -14.24 -7.01
C GLN A 20 -9.28 -12.90 -7.72
N ILE A 21 -8.14 -12.22 -7.70
CA ILE A 21 -7.98 -10.94 -8.41
C ILE A 21 -7.82 -11.24 -9.91
N PRO A 22 -8.71 -10.74 -10.78
CA PRO A 22 -8.57 -10.85 -12.22
C PRO A 22 -7.25 -10.27 -12.73
N VAL A 23 -6.66 -10.90 -13.74
CA VAL A 23 -5.39 -10.45 -14.37
C VAL A 23 -5.41 -8.97 -14.74
N PRO A 24 -6.49 -8.39 -15.32
CA PRO A 24 -6.52 -6.96 -15.65
C PRO A 24 -6.38 -6.00 -14.46
N PHE A 25 -6.56 -6.48 -13.22
CA PHE A 25 -6.33 -5.70 -11.99
C PHE A 25 -5.00 -6.01 -11.32
N LYS A 26 -4.25 -6.99 -11.84
CA LYS A 26 -2.89 -7.32 -11.42
C LYS A 26 -1.83 -6.58 -12.22
N THR A 27 -2.19 -5.99 -13.37
CA THR A 27 -1.26 -5.28 -14.25
C THR A 27 -1.70 -3.84 -14.49
N THR A 28 -0.74 -2.96 -14.79
CA THR A 28 -1.03 -1.60 -15.26
C THR A 28 -1.60 -1.61 -16.68
N LYS A 29 -2.02 -0.44 -17.16
CA LYS A 29 -2.43 -0.25 -18.57
C LYS A 29 -1.29 -0.47 -19.57
N SER A 30 -0.04 -0.28 -19.12
CA SER A 30 1.17 -0.56 -19.91
C SER A 30 1.61 -2.02 -19.85
N GLY A 31 0.93 -2.86 -19.05
CA GLY A 31 1.22 -4.29 -18.93
C GLY A 31 2.22 -4.63 -17.83
N ASP A 32 2.64 -3.66 -17.01
CA ASP A 32 3.55 -3.91 -15.89
C ASP A 32 2.84 -4.60 -14.74
N ASP A 33 3.55 -5.50 -14.04
CA ASP A 33 3.05 -6.07 -12.79
C ASP A 33 2.75 -4.97 -11.76
N PHE A 34 1.54 -5.02 -11.21
CA PHE A 34 1.01 -4.05 -10.26
C PHE A 34 0.61 -4.68 -8.93
N LEU A 35 0.08 -5.92 -8.92
CA LEU A 35 -0.12 -6.66 -7.67
C LEU A 35 1.23 -7.16 -7.15
N LEU A 36 1.81 -6.43 -6.20
CA LEU A 36 3.12 -6.68 -5.62
C LEU A 36 3.10 -7.84 -4.63
N TRP A 37 2.09 -7.86 -3.74
CA TRP A 37 1.98 -8.89 -2.72
C TRP A 37 0.52 -9.24 -2.43
N GLN A 38 0.23 -10.51 -2.18
CA GLN A 38 -1.04 -10.98 -1.66
C GLN A 38 -0.80 -11.96 -0.51
N CYS A 39 -1.26 -11.60 0.69
CA CYS A 39 -1.20 -12.47 1.87
C CYS A 39 -2.56 -13.11 2.08
N ALA A 40 -2.70 -14.42 1.82
CA ALA A 40 -3.98 -15.11 1.98
C ALA A 40 -4.45 -15.18 3.44
N SER A 41 -3.54 -15.35 4.41
CA SER A 41 -3.89 -15.50 5.82
C SER A 41 -4.31 -14.18 6.49
N ARG A 42 -3.60 -13.09 6.19
CA ARG A 42 -3.94 -11.73 6.67
C ARG A 42 -4.91 -11.00 5.75
N HIS A 43 -5.17 -11.55 4.56
CA HIS A 43 -5.96 -10.94 3.51
C HIS A 43 -5.55 -9.50 3.16
N ILE A 44 -4.24 -9.26 3.17
CA ILE A 44 -3.63 -8.00 2.75
C ILE A 44 -3.24 -8.11 1.29
N MET A 45 -3.57 -7.08 0.50
CA MET A 45 -3.08 -6.92 -0.87
C MET A 45 -2.30 -5.63 -0.99
N ILE A 46 -1.12 -5.71 -1.60
CA ILE A 46 -0.23 -4.57 -1.82
C ILE A 46 -0.04 -4.42 -3.31
N PHE A 47 -0.26 -3.20 -3.80
CA PHE A 47 -0.15 -2.84 -5.20
C PHE A 47 0.91 -1.76 -5.38
N ALA A 48 1.89 -2.06 -6.23
CA ALA A 48 2.93 -1.13 -6.68
C ALA A 48 3.66 -1.75 -7.87
N THR A 49 4.12 -0.92 -8.79
CA THR A 49 5.06 -1.35 -9.83
C THR A 49 6.49 -1.29 -9.34
N GLY A 50 7.42 -1.90 -10.08
CA GLY A 50 8.85 -1.71 -9.80
C GLY A 50 9.29 -0.24 -9.88
N TYR A 51 8.71 0.53 -10.81
CA TYR A 51 8.93 1.97 -10.90
C TYR A 51 8.49 2.70 -9.63
N ASN A 52 7.33 2.36 -9.07
CA ASN A 52 6.82 2.99 -7.85
C ASN A 52 7.75 2.75 -6.65
N ILE A 53 8.32 1.54 -6.54
CA ILE A 53 9.29 1.22 -5.48
C ILE A 53 10.58 2.00 -5.67
N ARG A 54 11.10 2.09 -6.90
CA ARG A 54 12.28 2.92 -7.21
C ARG A 54 12.02 4.41 -6.93
N LEU A 55 10.81 4.89 -7.20
CA LEU A 55 10.40 6.25 -6.89
C LEU A 55 10.41 6.49 -5.37
N LEU A 56 9.86 5.57 -4.57
CA LEU A 56 9.93 5.66 -3.10
C LEU A 56 11.38 5.65 -2.59
N ALA A 57 12.23 4.78 -3.15
CA ALA A 57 13.66 4.72 -2.81
C ALA A 57 14.40 6.04 -3.13
N ALA A 58 14.03 6.71 -4.23
CA ALA A 58 14.62 7.98 -4.62
C ALA A 58 14.15 9.17 -3.75
N MET A 59 12.97 9.07 -3.13
CA MET A 59 12.41 10.15 -2.34
C MET A 59 12.69 9.99 -0.84
N ARG A 60 13.11 11.07 -0.20
CA ARG A 60 13.41 11.10 1.25
C ARG A 60 12.22 11.44 2.13
N THR A 61 11.17 12.01 1.55
CA THR A 61 9.92 12.34 2.27
C THR A 61 8.78 11.55 1.69
N TRP A 62 8.12 10.76 2.54
CA TRP A 62 6.95 9.98 2.17
C TRP A 62 5.71 10.53 2.89
N GLY A 63 4.60 10.58 2.17
CA GLY A 63 3.28 10.81 2.77
C GLY A 63 2.56 9.48 2.95
N MET A 64 1.81 9.32 4.03
CA MET A 64 1.01 8.11 4.27
C MET A 64 -0.39 8.48 4.72
N ASP A 65 -1.39 7.83 4.13
CA ASP A 65 -2.79 8.12 4.39
C ASP A 65 -3.63 6.83 4.42
N GLY A 66 -4.53 6.75 5.40
CA GLY A 66 -5.46 5.66 5.63
C GLY A 66 -6.91 6.10 5.40
N THR A 67 -7.54 5.59 4.33
CA THR A 67 -8.96 5.80 4.07
C THR A 67 -9.79 4.61 4.59
N PHE A 68 -10.66 4.85 5.58
CA PHE A 68 -11.47 3.81 6.25
C PHE A 68 -12.92 3.70 5.77
N LYS A 69 -13.50 4.81 5.31
CA LYS A 69 -14.96 4.90 5.07
C LYS A 69 -15.40 4.40 3.70
N ILE A 70 -14.46 4.22 2.75
CA ILE A 70 -14.75 3.90 1.35
C ILE A 70 -13.87 2.72 0.92
N VAL A 71 -14.15 1.55 1.47
CA VAL A 71 -13.45 0.30 1.15
C VAL A 71 -14.46 -0.79 0.78
N PRO A 72 -14.09 -1.76 -0.08
CA PRO A 72 -14.96 -2.89 -0.40
C PRO A 72 -15.34 -3.66 0.86
N HIS A 73 -16.48 -4.35 0.80
CA HIS A 73 -16.92 -5.26 1.84
C HIS A 73 -15.78 -6.22 2.25
N TRP A 74 -15.62 -6.43 3.57
CA TRP A 74 -14.55 -7.15 4.28
C TRP A 74 -13.23 -6.40 4.56
N TYR A 75 -12.98 -5.28 3.91
CA TYR A 75 -11.78 -4.49 4.17
C TYR A 75 -12.10 -3.37 5.14
N GLU A 76 -11.13 -3.01 5.96
CA GLU A 76 -11.25 -1.90 6.92
C GLU A 76 -10.50 -0.66 6.47
N GLN A 77 -9.47 -0.83 5.63
CA GLN A 77 -8.59 0.27 5.25
C GLN A 77 -8.05 0.11 3.83
N LEU A 78 -8.11 1.21 3.08
CA LEU A 78 -7.21 1.47 1.96
C LEU A 78 -6.11 2.40 2.48
N PHE A 79 -4.91 1.86 2.61
CA PHE A 79 -3.73 2.61 3.02
C PHE A 79 -2.87 2.95 1.81
N THR A 80 -2.34 4.15 1.75
CA THR A 80 -1.53 4.62 0.61
C THR A 80 -0.22 5.23 1.08
N ILE A 81 0.84 5.00 0.31
CA ILE A 81 2.14 5.64 0.51
C ILE A 81 2.45 6.47 -0.73
N HIS A 82 2.79 7.73 -0.50
CA HIS A 82 3.01 8.75 -1.51
C HIS A 82 4.47 9.17 -1.51
N ALA A 83 5.04 9.27 -2.70
CA ALA A 83 6.33 9.89 -2.92
C ALA A 83 6.15 11.38 -3.19
N PHE A 84 6.96 12.24 -2.59
CA PHE A 84 6.95 13.67 -2.91
C PHE A 84 7.82 13.96 -4.14
N ALA A 85 7.25 13.91 -5.34
CA ALA A 85 7.98 14.08 -6.59
C ALA A 85 7.55 15.35 -7.33
N ALA A 86 8.51 16.17 -7.76
CA ALA A 86 8.28 17.40 -8.52
C ALA A 86 7.25 18.35 -7.87
N GLY A 87 7.33 18.52 -6.55
CA GLY A 87 6.43 19.38 -5.78
C GLY A 87 5.02 18.83 -5.57
N LYS A 88 4.79 17.53 -5.86
CA LYS A 88 3.49 16.88 -5.75
C LYS A 88 3.59 15.59 -4.94
N LEU A 89 2.54 15.29 -4.17
CA LEU A 89 2.36 13.94 -3.64
C LEU A 89 1.84 13.03 -4.75
N VAL A 90 2.59 11.98 -5.04
CA VAL A 90 2.23 10.96 -6.02
C VAL A 90 2.04 9.63 -5.28
N PRO A 91 0.84 9.04 -5.28
CA PRO A 91 0.64 7.74 -4.67
C PRO A 91 1.45 6.67 -5.41
N ALA A 92 2.32 5.98 -4.67
CA ALA A 92 3.22 4.97 -5.21
C ALA A 92 2.79 3.56 -4.80
N VAL A 93 2.26 3.40 -3.59
CA VAL A 93 1.83 2.10 -3.04
C VAL A 93 0.41 2.20 -2.55
N TYR A 94 -0.38 1.17 -2.83
CA TYR A 94 -1.73 0.99 -2.30
C TYR A 94 -1.81 -0.33 -1.55
N CYS A 95 -2.34 -0.30 -0.34
CA CYS A 95 -2.50 -1.48 0.52
C CYS A 95 -3.95 -1.61 0.92
N LEU A 96 -4.61 -2.69 0.50
CA LEU A 96 -5.96 -3.01 0.92
C LEU A 96 -5.89 -4.01 2.09
N CYS A 97 -6.36 -3.58 3.26
CA CYS A 97 -6.13 -4.25 4.54
C CYS A 97 -7.45 -4.52 5.26
N THR A 98 -7.48 -5.60 6.04
CA THR A 98 -8.67 -5.96 6.83
C THR A 98 -8.55 -5.58 8.29
N ASP A 99 -7.38 -5.07 8.67
CA ASP A 99 -7.04 -4.64 10.01
C ASP A 99 -6.11 -3.41 9.89
N LYS A 100 -5.92 -2.72 11.02
CA LYS A 100 -5.08 -1.53 11.13
C LYS A 100 -4.20 -1.57 12.39
N ASP A 101 -3.81 -2.78 12.80
CA ASP A 101 -2.93 -3.01 13.93
C ASP A 101 -1.45 -2.86 13.55
N ILE A 102 -0.58 -2.87 14.56
CA ILE A 102 0.87 -2.72 14.38
C ILE A 102 1.42 -3.83 13.48
N GLY A 103 0.90 -5.06 13.63
CA GLY A 103 1.31 -6.20 12.81
C GLY A 103 0.98 -6.02 11.32
N THR A 104 -0.16 -5.41 11.01
CA THR A 104 -0.60 -5.12 9.64
C THR A 104 0.25 -4.04 9.01
N TYR A 105 0.58 -2.98 9.76
CA TYR A 105 1.53 -1.98 9.30
C TYR A 105 2.94 -2.55 9.10
N GLY A 106 3.43 -3.34 10.04
CA GLY A 106 4.73 -4.00 9.92
C GLY A 106 4.79 -4.94 8.71
N PHE A 107 3.71 -5.69 8.44
CA PHE A 107 3.63 -6.55 7.26
C PHE A 107 3.76 -5.75 5.95
N LYS A 108 3.10 -4.58 5.85
CA LYS A 108 3.22 -3.68 4.70
C LYS A 108 4.66 -3.23 4.51
N SER A 109 5.32 -2.75 5.58
CA SER A 109 6.72 -2.32 5.54
C SER A 109 7.67 -3.44 5.12
N GLN A 110 7.53 -4.63 5.71
CA GLN A 110 8.35 -5.80 5.37
C GLN A 110 8.22 -6.19 3.89
N ALA A 111 6.99 -6.22 3.36
CA ALA A 111 6.75 -6.56 1.96
C ALA A 111 7.39 -5.54 1.00
N LEU A 112 7.37 -4.26 1.35
CA LEU A 112 8.04 -3.22 0.58
C LEU A 112 9.56 -3.35 0.60
N ILE A 113 10.15 -3.62 1.77
CA ILE A 113 11.60 -3.83 1.90
C ILE A 113 12.04 -5.04 1.08
N ILE A 114 11.32 -6.17 1.16
CA ILE A 114 11.61 -7.37 0.35
C ILE A 114 11.57 -7.03 -1.14
N ARG A 115 10.55 -6.28 -1.57
CA ARG A 115 10.44 -5.90 -2.99
C ARG A 115 11.55 -4.93 -3.42
N ALA A 116 11.94 -4.00 -2.56
CA ALA A 116 13.03 -3.07 -2.84
C ALA A 116 14.37 -3.79 -2.97
N ALA A 117 14.65 -4.74 -2.05
CA ALA A 117 15.84 -5.59 -2.12
C ALA A 117 15.89 -6.40 -3.43
N ALA A 118 14.75 -6.97 -3.87
CA ALA A 118 14.65 -7.68 -5.14
C ALA A 118 14.84 -6.77 -6.38
N LEU A 119 14.72 -5.45 -6.22
CA LEU A 119 14.97 -4.44 -7.26
C LEU A 119 16.34 -3.76 -7.11
N GLU A 120 17.15 -4.21 -6.16
CA GLU A 120 18.47 -3.67 -5.83
C GLU A 120 18.42 -2.18 -5.47
N VAL A 121 17.38 -1.78 -4.73
CA VAL A 121 17.25 -0.43 -4.17
C VAL A 121 16.97 -0.50 -2.68
N ASP A 122 17.35 0.57 -1.97
CA ASP A 122 17.11 0.70 -0.54
C ASP A 122 15.98 1.69 -0.25
N LEU A 123 15.15 1.35 0.73
CA LEU A 123 14.07 2.20 1.22
C LEU A 123 14.51 2.87 2.51
N ASN A 124 14.94 4.13 2.38
CA ASN A 124 15.48 4.87 3.51
C ASN A 124 14.92 6.31 3.54
N PRO A 125 13.62 6.47 3.90
CA PRO A 125 13.04 7.80 4.06
C PRO A 125 13.67 8.52 5.24
N ASP A 126 13.90 9.82 5.10
CA ASP A 126 14.31 10.71 6.20
C ASP A 126 13.10 11.19 6.99
N THR A 127 11.94 11.30 6.34
CA THR A 127 10.70 11.80 6.95
C THR A 127 9.48 11.06 6.42
N ASN A 128 8.62 10.61 7.33
CA ASN A 128 7.29 10.08 7.04
C ASN A 128 6.26 11.05 7.61
N ILE A 129 5.43 11.61 6.74
CA ILE A 129 4.29 12.46 7.07
C ILE A 129 3.06 11.56 7.11
N CYS A 130 2.42 11.44 8.26
CA CYS A 130 1.23 10.61 8.41
C CYS A 130 0.33 11.12 9.53
N ASP A 131 -0.96 10.83 9.43
CA ASP A 131 -1.88 11.04 10.56
C ASP A 131 -1.45 10.21 11.78
N PHE A 132 -1.79 10.69 12.98
CA PHE A 132 -1.45 10.09 14.27
C PHE A 132 -2.26 8.81 14.57
N GLU A 133 -2.26 7.86 13.64
CA GLU A 133 -2.77 6.53 13.88
C GLU A 133 -1.88 5.81 14.90
N THR A 134 -2.45 5.40 16.03
CA THR A 134 -1.74 4.80 17.18
C THR A 134 -0.85 3.61 16.79
N ALA A 135 -1.26 2.83 15.80
CA ALA A 135 -0.53 1.64 15.36
C ALA A 135 0.48 1.91 14.22
N LEU A 136 0.32 3.01 13.47
CA LEU A 136 1.15 3.30 12.30
C LEU A 136 2.55 3.75 12.71
N ILE A 137 2.63 4.72 13.62
CA ILE A 137 3.89 5.32 14.08
C ILE A 137 4.87 4.27 14.63
N PRO A 138 4.50 3.43 15.62
CA PRO A 138 5.42 2.42 16.14
C PRO A 138 5.83 1.39 15.09
N ALA A 139 4.94 1.06 14.16
CA ALA A 139 5.27 0.15 13.06
C ALA A 139 6.27 0.78 12.09
N ILE A 140 6.10 2.04 11.67
CA ILE A 140 7.07 2.72 10.81
C ILE A 140 8.43 2.80 11.51
N GLN A 141 8.45 3.25 12.76
CA GLN A 141 9.69 3.40 13.53
C GLN A 141 10.44 2.07 13.72
N GLY A 142 9.71 0.95 13.82
CA GLY A 142 10.33 -0.37 13.89
C GLY A 142 11.02 -0.82 12.60
N TYR A 143 10.60 -0.33 11.44
CA TYR A 143 11.14 -0.73 10.13
C TYR A 143 12.03 0.34 9.47
N PHE A 144 11.82 1.61 9.79
CA PHE A 144 12.58 2.75 9.29
C PHE A 144 13.05 3.61 10.49
N PRO A 145 13.98 3.10 11.32
CA PRO A 145 14.32 3.70 12.62
C PRO A 145 14.99 5.08 12.50
N ASN A 146 15.60 5.39 11.35
CA ASN A 146 16.25 6.68 11.10
C ASN A 146 15.27 7.75 10.62
N ALA A 147 14.05 7.36 10.24
CA ALA A 147 13.06 8.27 9.70
C ALA A 147 12.36 9.05 10.81
N ARG A 148 12.22 10.37 10.61
CA ARG A 148 11.38 11.21 11.47
C ARG A 148 9.91 10.98 11.12
N VAL A 149 9.04 10.97 12.12
CA VAL A 149 7.59 10.91 11.91
C VAL A 149 7.00 12.28 12.20
N GLN A 150 6.20 12.80 11.28
CA GLN A 150 5.53 14.10 11.35
C GLN A 150 4.04 13.93 11.04
N GLY A 151 3.21 14.81 11.59
CA GLY A 151 1.78 14.93 11.27
C GLY A 151 1.44 16.27 10.65
#